data_AF-A0A8W8JRF8-F1
#
_entry.id   AF-A0A8W8JRF8-F1
#
_cell.length_a   1.000
_cell.length_b   1.000
_cell.length_c   1.000
_cell.angle_alpha   90.00
_cell.angle_beta   90.00
_cell.angle_gamma   90.00
#
_symmetry.space_group_name_H-M   'P 1'
#
loop_
_entity.id
_entity.type
_entity.pdbx_description
1 polymer ?
#
loop_
_entity_poly.entity_id
_entity_poly.type
_entity_poly.pdbx_seq_one_letter_code
_entity_poly.pdbx_strand_id
1 'polypeptide(L)'
;MPQFDRSLFPRNFIIPERRRTNAESMFPSMNNMNIPRPHETFGPERSQISVAPEHHSQNTERISQTSSGNLFGFEPTDRAQFGQGFFKPDQIQNMTSQTDVPFGNWNSQRWSSNPRDVSFNIDLKLATCTEEYQKLPNHTMCLADKANLNVSGVSDSDQAEIVRLHNEFRGTVMPEASDIFTMKWDDRLAIVAQKWANQCSRHHDRMRTVPSLGKHTLIGQNLAGGFSNWSSVIKEWWTENVIWRYGIEPSTYIPETSDVAETIGHYIQMTYNATYLVGCGFAYCDESQFEKYYVCNYAPGLRSYTHPFTVGERCQACPHWCRDGKCDCGGRVCNNGGTLSMRTCQCECGPLYAGPSCDILRCPFHDHPDCGVKYQKDHCVVLPEVNQDCPYMCDRCAQGHVLCGGRICFNGGVLKETTCQCSCSPPFAGETCEANCGDPDDAECQRWPDVFCHWNYQIQKQCPHRCKLCSMQ
;
A
#
# COMPACT_ATOMS: atom_id res chain seq x y z
N MET A 1 2.68 30.68 -8.27
CA MET A 1 1.49 30.01 -7.68
C MET A 1 0.54 29.69 -8.82
N PRO A 2 0.08 28.44 -8.99
CA PRO A 2 -1.04 28.13 -9.88
C PRO A 2 -2.31 28.85 -9.42
N GLN A 3 -3.20 29.22 -10.34
CA GLN A 3 -4.48 29.85 -9.98
C GLN A 3 -5.54 28.81 -9.61
N PHE A 4 -6.41 29.18 -8.67
CA PHE A 4 -7.44 28.32 -8.10
C PHE A 4 -8.71 28.38 -8.96
N ASP A 5 -9.10 27.29 -9.59
CA ASP A 5 -10.41 27.19 -10.25
C ASP A 5 -11.47 26.72 -9.24
N ARG A 6 -12.53 27.50 -9.07
CA ARG A 6 -13.67 27.19 -8.19
C ARG A 6 -14.77 26.37 -8.88
N SER A 7 -14.66 26.10 -10.17
CA SER A 7 -15.71 25.41 -10.96
C SER A 7 -15.82 23.91 -10.68
N LEU A 8 -14.81 23.30 -10.05
CA LEU A 8 -14.68 21.84 -9.90
C LEU A 8 -15.37 21.24 -8.66
N PHE A 9 -15.97 22.05 -7.78
CA PHE A 9 -16.50 21.61 -6.48
C PHE A 9 -18.02 21.38 -6.49
N PRO A 10 -18.51 20.14 -6.28
CA PRO A 10 -19.92 19.90 -6.00
C PRO A 10 -20.28 20.40 -4.59
N ARG A 11 -21.43 21.05 -4.43
CA ARG A 11 -21.80 21.82 -3.20
C ARG A 11 -22.06 20.99 -1.93
N ASN A 12 -21.93 19.67 -1.98
CA ASN A 12 -22.57 18.75 -1.02
C ASN A 12 -21.57 17.83 -0.29
N PHE A 13 -20.59 18.41 0.39
CA PHE A 13 -20.15 17.85 1.67
C PHE A 13 -20.12 18.94 2.75
N ILE A 14 -20.45 18.57 3.99
CA ILE A 14 -20.91 19.52 5.00
C ILE A 14 -19.77 19.93 5.93
N ILE A 15 -19.24 21.13 5.73
CA ILE A 15 -18.63 21.88 6.84
C ILE A 15 -19.75 22.14 7.87
N PRO A 16 -19.58 21.84 9.18
CA PRO A 16 -20.66 21.90 10.16
C PRO A 16 -21.40 23.24 10.24
N GLU A 17 -22.60 23.30 9.66
CA GLU A 17 -23.31 24.58 9.44
C GLU A 17 -24.04 25.09 10.71
N ARG A 18 -23.28 25.61 11.68
CA ARG A 18 -23.81 26.36 12.84
C ARG A 18 -23.02 27.62 13.22
N ARG A 19 -23.07 28.62 12.34
CA ARG A 19 -23.49 30.02 12.64
C ARG A 19 -23.27 30.92 11.41
N ARG A 20 -24.33 31.16 10.61
CA ARG A 20 -24.34 32.23 9.59
C ARG A 20 -24.57 33.60 10.23
N THR A 21 -23.62 34.05 11.05
CA THR A 21 -23.55 35.40 11.63
C THR A 21 -22.07 35.77 11.80
N ASN A 22 -21.69 37.00 11.44
CA ASN A 22 -20.34 37.58 11.56
C ASN A 22 -19.32 37.21 10.46
N ALA A 23 -19.77 36.99 9.22
CA ALA A 23 -18.88 36.80 8.06
C ALA A 23 -18.23 38.11 7.52
N GLU A 24 -18.36 39.24 8.23
CA GLU A 24 -17.84 40.55 7.82
C GLU A 24 -16.64 41.04 8.67
N SER A 25 -16.30 40.35 9.77
CA SER A 25 -15.33 40.86 10.76
C SER A 25 -13.92 40.24 10.69
N MET A 26 -13.52 39.64 9.56
CA MET A 26 -12.24 38.92 9.44
C MET A 26 -11.32 39.34 8.29
N PHE A 27 -11.71 40.34 7.49
CA PHE A 27 -10.86 40.90 6.42
C PHE A 27 -10.89 42.44 6.42
N PRO A 28 -9.93 43.14 7.06
CA PRO A 28 -9.79 44.58 6.90
C PRO A 28 -9.29 44.90 5.48
N SER A 29 -10.15 45.53 4.68
CA SER A 29 -9.82 45.95 3.31
C SER A 29 -8.66 46.94 3.28
N MET A 30 -7.57 46.59 2.60
CA MET A 30 -6.51 47.54 2.26
C MET A 30 -6.99 48.55 1.21
N ASN A 31 -7.59 49.65 1.66
CA ASN A 31 -7.66 50.90 0.88
C ASN A 31 -8.05 52.10 1.75
N ASN A 32 -7.04 52.72 2.40
CA ASN A 32 -6.90 54.17 2.39
C ASN A 32 -5.51 54.59 2.89
N MET A 33 -4.90 55.55 2.20
CA MET A 33 -3.66 56.20 2.63
C MET A 33 -3.99 57.33 3.61
N ASN A 34 -3.18 57.49 4.67
CA ASN A 34 -2.93 58.80 5.26
C ASN A 34 -1.60 58.83 6.04
N ILE A 35 -0.86 59.92 5.89
CA ILE A 35 0.49 60.11 6.42
C ILE A 35 0.48 61.22 7.47
N PRO A 36 1.05 60.98 8.66
CA PRO A 36 1.74 62.02 9.43
C PRO A 36 3.27 61.90 9.29
N ARG A 37 3.98 63.03 9.44
CA ARG A 37 5.46 63.11 9.39
C ARG A 37 6.08 63.33 10.80
N PRO A 38 7.41 63.20 10.97
CA PRO A 38 8.02 62.82 12.25
C PRO A 38 8.69 63.96 13.04
N HIS A 39 9.15 63.61 14.25
CA HIS A 39 10.27 64.22 14.97
C HIS A 39 11.35 63.12 15.14
N GLU A 40 12.62 63.34 14.73
CA GLU A 40 13.73 63.91 15.52
C GLU A 40 14.16 63.00 16.70
N THR A 41 15.43 62.57 16.85
CA THR A 41 16.70 62.82 16.12
C THR A 41 17.38 61.45 15.76
N PHE A 42 18.68 61.22 15.45
CA PHE A 42 19.92 62.01 15.45
C PHE A 42 20.97 61.42 14.46
N GLY A 43 22.27 61.71 14.66
CA GLY A 43 23.46 61.19 13.95
C GLY A 43 24.71 61.47 14.81
N PRO A 44 25.95 61.63 14.27
CA PRO A 44 26.47 61.46 12.90
C PRO A 44 27.33 60.17 12.78
N GLU A 45 28.26 59.87 11.85
CA GLU A 45 28.80 60.43 10.58
C GLU A 45 28.67 59.29 9.50
N ARG A 46 28.91 59.38 8.17
CA ARG A 46 29.95 59.98 7.29
C ARG A 46 31.29 59.21 7.32
N SER A 47 31.82 58.68 6.22
CA SER A 47 32.35 59.35 5.00
C SER A 47 32.78 58.26 3.96
N GLN A 48 33.10 58.47 2.66
CA GLN A 48 32.89 59.53 1.65
C GLN A 48 33.13 58.95 0.21
N ILE A 49 32.48 59.51 -0.83
CA ILE A 49 32.95 59.93 -2.20
C ILE A 49 34.22 59.20 -2.77
N SER A 50 34.35 58.72 -4.03
CA SER A 50 34.21 59.43 -5.34
C SER A 50 34.24 58.45 -6.55
N VAL A 51 33.40 58.57 -7.60
CA VAL A 51 33.55 59.31 -8.91
C VAL A 51 34.34 58.56 -10.03
N ALA A 52 33.87 58.69 -11.28
CA ALA A 52 34.42 58.12 -12.54
C ALA A 52 35.23 59.19 -13.34
N PRO A 53 35.21 59.40 -14.70
CA PRO A 53 34.51 58.80 -15.86
C PRO A 53 35.52 58.03 -16.79
N GLU A 54 35.60 58.01 -18.14
CA GLU A 54 34.96 58.73 -19.28
C GLU A 54 35.20 58.00 -20.64
N HIS A 55 34.56 58.49 -21.71
CA HIS A 55 34.75 58.23 -23.16
C HIS A 55 34.11 56.96 -23.76
N HIS A 56 33.03 57.05 -24.57
CA HIS A 56 32.84 57.61 -25.94
C HIS A 56 33.17 56.56 -27.04
N SER A 57 32.32 56.16 -28.01
CA SER A 57 31.45 56.89 -28.99
C SER A 57 31.89 56.41 -30.40
N GLN A 58 31.07 56.19 -31.45
CA GLN A 58 29.68 56.55 -31.77
C GLN A 58 29.12 55.66 -32.92
N ASN A 59 27.78 55.53 -33.02
CA ASN A 59 26.92 55.44 -34.26
C ASN A 59 27.24 54.41 -35.40
N THR A 60 26.34 53.84 -36.22
CA THR A 60 24.85 53.74 -36.44
C THR A 60 24.68 52.76 -37.65
N GLU A 61 23.57 52.15 -38.11
CA GLU A 61 22.09 52.10 -37.89
C GLU A 61 21.52 50.88 -38.73
N ARG A 62 20.22 50.48 -38.85
CA ARG A 62 18.88 50.72 -38.23
C ARG A 62 17.98 49.48 -38.57
N ILE A 63 16.76 49.42 -37.98
CA ILE A 63 15.54 48.71 -38.47
C ILE A 63 15.42 47.17 -38.30
N SER A 64 14.18 46.74 -37.95
CA SER A 64 13.58 45.38 -37.88
C SER A 64 14.30 44.30 -37.04
N GLN A 65 13.76 43.74 -35.96
CA GLN A 65 12.44 43.15 -35.65
C GLN A 65 12.18 41.74 -36.22
N THR A 66 11.40 40.97 -35.44
CA THR A 66 10.86 39.61 -35.67
C THR A 66 11.89 38.48 -35.82
N SER A 67 12.10 37.75 -34.73
CA SER A 67 12.71 36.41 -34.74
C SER A 67 11.65 35.32 -34.88
N SER A 68 12.03 34.24 -35.59
CA SER A 68 11.49 32.89 -35.44
C SER A 68 9.98 32.64 -35.65
N GLY A 69 9.63 32.41 -36.92
CA GLY A 69 9.04 31.15 -37.38
C GLY A 69 7.88 30.52 -36.59
N ASN A 70 6.70 30.50 -37.20
CA ASN A 70 5.51 29.79 -36.75
C ASN A 70 5.00 28.84 -37.87
N LEU A 71 4.00 28.01 -37.56
CA LEU A 71 3.23 27.06 -38.41
C LEU A 71 3.70 25.58 -38.48
N PHE A 72 2.95 24.75 -37.74
CA PHE A 72 2.29 23.48 -38.10
C PHE A 72 2.94 22.42 -39.02
N GLY A 73 2.74 21.15 -38.65
CA GLY A 73 2.23 20.13 -39.59
C GLY A 73 2.84 18.73 -39.50
N PHE A 74 2.16 17.79 -38.83
CA PHE A 74 2.34 16.35 -39.01
C PHE A 74 1.02 15.59 -38.83
N GLU A 75 0.52 14.97 -39.90
CA GLU A 75 -0.56 13.97 -39.88
C GLU A 75 0.01 12.54 -40.03
N PRO A 76 -0.72 11.48 -39.61
CA PRO A 76 -0.26 10.10 -39.68
C PRO A 76 -0.74 9.33 -40.93
N THR A 77 0.06 8.35 -41.36
CA THR A 77 -0.22 7.37 -42.44
C THR A 77 0.50 6.06 -42.12
N ASP A 78 0.02 4.84 -42.41
CA ASP A 78 -1.30 4.43 -42.93
C ASP A 78 -1.61 2.94 -42.57
N ARG A 79 -2.77 2.41 -42.98
CA ARG A 79 -3.21 1.03 -42.74
C ARG A 79 -3.65 0.30 -44.02
N ALA A 80 -2.99 -0.81 -44.37
CA ALA A 80 -3.37 -1.68 -45.49
C ALA A 80 -3.30 -3.19 -45.15
N GLN A 81 -3.91 -4.05 -45.99
CA GLN A 81 -4.17 -5.48 -45.73
C GLN A 81 -3.47 -6.42 -46.72
N PHE A 82 -2.98 -7.57 -46.23
CA PHE A 82 -2.84 -8.87 -46.91
C PHE A 82 -2.74 -9.94 -45.81
N GLY A 83 -3.08 -11.23 -45.97
CA GLY A 83 -3.70 -12.00 -47.05
C GLY A 83 -4.02 -13.43 -46.54
N GLN A 84 -4.90 -14.20 -47.19
CA GLN A 84 -5.32 -15.54 -46.70
C GLN A 84 -4.39 -16.68 -47.14
N GLY A 85 -4.29 -17.75 -46.34
CA GLY A 85 -3.57 -18.98 -46.68
C GLY A 85 -3.99 -20.21 -45.87
N PHE A 86 -4.22 -21.32 -46.57
CA PHE A 86 -4.60 -22.68 -46.16
C PHE A 86 -3.70 -23.28 -45.04
N PHE A 87 -4.11 -24.26 -44.21
CA PHE A 87 -4.62 -25.60 -44.56
C PHE A 87 -5.68 -26.16 -43.59
N LYS A 88 -6.33 -27.27 -44.00
CA LYS A 88 -7.10 -28.21 -43.15
C LYS A 88 -6.35 -29.55 -43.01
N PRO A 89 -6.61 -30.34 -41.95
CA PRO A 89 -5.95 -31.63 -41.71
C PRO A 89 -6.69 -32.82 -42.34
N ASP A 90 -5.96 -33.92 -42.55
CA ASP A 90 -6.49 -35.24 -42.91
C ASP A 90 -5.99 -36.36 -41.97
N GLN A 91 -6.56 -37.55 -42.11
CA GLN A 91 -6.59 -38.67 -41.14
C GLN A 91 -5.23 -39.45 -41.07
N ILE A 92 -4.95 -40.40 -40.16
CA ILE A 92 -5.59 -41.74 -39.99
C ILE A 92 -5.23 -42.38 -38.61
N GLN A 93 -6.28 -42.79 -37.88
CA GLN A 93 -6.55 -44.02 -37.07
C GLN A 93 -5.53 -44.79 -36.17
N ASN A 94 -6.14 -45.54 -35.22
CA ASN A 94 -5.63 -46.61 -34.31
C ASN A 94 -4.84 -46.14 -33.06
N MET A 95 -5.26 -46.35 -31.80
CA MET A 95 -5.70 -47.57 -31.06
C MET A 95 -4.54 -48.58 -30.85
N THR A 96 -4.25 -49.09 -29.64
CA THR A 96 -5.14 -49.40 -28.48
C THR A 96 -4.55 -49.14 -27.07
N SER A 97 -5.39 -48.55 -26.20
CA SER A 97 -5.62 -48.82 -24.75
C SER A 97 -4.50 -49.19 -23.75
N GLN A 98 -4.48 -48.50 -22.60
CA GLN A 98 -4.87 -49.08 -21.28
C GLN A 98 -5.09 -47.96 -20.20
N THR A 99 -6.14 -48.12 -19.37
CA THR A 99 -6.35 -47.67 -17.96
C THR A 99 -5.81 -46.29 -17.46
N ASP A 100 -6.54 -45.46 -16.69
CA ASP A 100 -7.85 -45.65 -16.06
C ASP A 100 -8.53 -44.36 -15.52
N VAL A 101 -9.88 -44.30 -15.62
CA VAL A 101 -10.90 -43.44 -14.95
C VAL A 101 -10.78 -41.89 -14.84
N PRO A 102 -11.89 -41.12 -14.74
CA PRO A 102 -11.98 -39.81 -15.43
C PRO A 102 -12.45 -38.59 -14.60
N PHE A 103 -12.19 -37.37 -15.13
CA PHE A 103 -12.93 -36.15 -14.79
C PHE A 103 -14.22 -36.02 -15.62
N GLY A 104 -15.33 -35.63 -14.99
CA GLY A 104 -16.66 -35.57 -15.61
C GLY A 104 -16.95 -34.30 -16.41
N ASN A 105 -17.56 -34.47 -17.59
CA ASN A 105 -17.90 -33.42 -18.55
C ASN A 105 -18.66 -32.20 -17.97
N TRP A 106 -18.23 -31.00 -18.36
CA TRP A 106 -19.16 -29.90 -18.65
C TRP A 106 -19.79 -30.14 -20.03
N ASN A 107 -21.09 -29.85 -20.20
CA ASN A 107 -21.77 -29.97 -21.49
C ASN A 107 -22.75 -28.80 -21.69
N SER A 108 -22.78 -28.21 -22.87
CA SER A 108 -23.38 -26.89 -23.13
C SER A 108 -24.56 -26.95 -24.09
N GLN A 109 -25.80 -26.89 -23.56
CA GLN A 109 -27.02 -26.84 -24.39
C GLN A 109 -27.98 -25.71 -23.98
N ARG A 110 -27.84 -24.63 -24.76
CA ARG A 110 -28.87 -23.73 -25.36
C ARG A 110 -30.23 -23.58 -24.67
N TRP A 111 -30.64 -22.32 -24.50
CA TRP A 111 -31.91 -21.87 -23.95
C TRP A 111 -33.17 -22.54 -24.54
N SER A 112 -34.14 -22.78 -23.67
CA SER A 112 -35.57 -22.75 -23.99
C SER A 112 -36.27 -21.83 -22.98
N SER A 113 -37.27 -21.06 -23.42
CA SER A 113 -37.84 -19.94 -22.67
C SER A 113 -39.31 -20.16 -22.34
N ASN A 114 -39.66 -20.24 -21.05
CA ASN A 114 -41.03 -20.00 -20.58
C ASN A 114 -41.01 -19.56 -19.09
N PRO A 115 -41.68 -18.47 -18.70
CA PRO A 115 -41.58 -17.93 -17.33
C PRO A 115 -42.77 -18.31 -16.43
N ARG A 116 -42.49 -18.98 -15.30
CA ARG A 116 -43.18 -18.86 -13.99
C ARG A 116 -42.55 -19.77 -12.92
N ASP A 117 -42.49 -19.24 -11.70
CA ASP A 117 -42.45 -19.93 -10.40
C ASP A 117 -41.57 -21.20 -10.23
N VAL A 118 -40.33 -20.98 -9.77
CA VAL A 118 -39.83 -21.64 -8.54
C VAL A 118 -39.08 -20.62 -7.68
N SER A 119 -39.44 -20.49 -6.40
CA SER A 119 -38.75 -19.63 -5.44
C SER A 119 -37.37 -20.20 -5.07
N PHE A 120 -36.30 -19.61 -5.61
CA PHE A 120 -34.91 -19.87 -5.18
C PHE A 120 -34.40 -18.87 -4.13
N ASN A 121 -35.24 -18.52 -3.15
CA ASN A 121 -34.78 -17.93 -1.89
C ASN A 121 -34.26 -19.04 -0.97
N ILE A 122 -32.98 -19.41 -1.17
CA ILE A 122 -32.18 -20.21 -0.25
C ILE A 122 -30.87 -19.43 -0.02
N ASP A 123 -30.48 -19.23 1.24
CA ASP A 123 -29.35 -18.36 1.60
C ASP A 123 -28.01 -18.83 1.01
N LEU A 124 -27.66 -18.26 -0.15
CA LEU A 124 -26.28 -18.21 -0.65
C LEU A 124 -25.56 -16.92 -0.22
N LYS A 125 -25.87 -16.44 0.99
CA LYS A 125 -24.99 -15.50 1.71
C LYS A 125 -23.70 -16.24 2.05
N LEU A 126 -22.68 -16.07 1.19
CA LEU A 126 -21.33 -16.49 1.51
C LEU A 126 -20.94 -15.84 2.85
N ALA A 127 -20.64 -16.65 3.86
CA ALA A 127 -20.50 -16.17 5.22
C ALA A 127 -19.23 -15.31 5.38
N THR A 128 -19.34 -14.00 5.20
CA THR A 128 -18.25 -13.04 5.39
C THR A 128 -17.65 -13.15 6.79
N CYS A 129 -18.46 -13.54 7.77
CA CYS A 129 -18.04 -13.91 9.12
C CYS A 129 -17.34 -15.29 9.14
N THR A 130 -16.16 -15.40 8.54
CA THR A 130 -15.30 -16.59 8.64
C THR A 130 -14.80 -16.78 10.07
N GLU A 131 -14.26 -17.96 10.40
CA GLU A 131 -13.83 -18.32 11.76
C GLU A 131 -12.79 -17.34 12.36
N GLU A 132 -11.92 -16.77 11.52
CA GLU A 132 -10.94 -15.75 11.95
C GLU A 132 -11.60 -14.43 12.39
N TYR A 133 -12.72 -14.05 11.77
CA TYR A 133 -13.49 -12.85 12.14
C TYR A 133 -14.48 -13.12 13.28
N GLN A 134 -15.00 -14.35 13.40
CA GLN A 134 -15.81 -14.77 14.56
C GLN A 134 -15.02 -14.66 15.88
N LYS A 135 -13.70 -14.85 15.83
CA LYS A 135 -12.78 -14.68 16.97
C LYS A 135 -12.50 -13.20 17.32
N LEU A 136 -13.05 -12.24 16.58
CA LEU A 136 -12.92 -10.81 16.82
C LEU A 136 -14.30 -10.21 17.19
N PRO A 137 -14.52 -9.73 18.43
CA PRO A 137 -15.83 -9.30 18.88
C PRO A 137 -16.33 -8.08 18.10
N ASN A 138 -17.57 -8.15 17.61
CA ASN A 138 -18.23 -7.11 16.80
C ASN A 138 -17.47 -6.73 15.51
N HIS A 139 -16.73 -7.66 14.91
CA HIS A 139 -16.01 -7.40 13.66
C HIS A 139 -16.94 -7.02 12.50
N THR A 140 -16.52 -6.06 11.66
CA THR A 140 -17.30 -5.58 10.50
C THR A 140 -17.75 -6.72 9.58
N MET A 141 -16.89 -7.72 9.37
CA MET A 141 -17.18 -8.93 8.58
C MET A 141 -18.36 -9.78 9.10
N CYS A 142 -18.73 -9.61 10.37
CA CYS A 142 -19.83 -10.31 11.04
C CYS A 142 -21.12 -9.49 11.16
N LEU A 143 -21.18 -8.31 10.55
CA LEU A 143 -22.41 -7.54 10.44
C LEU A 143 -23.34 -8.12 9.36
N ALA A 144 -24.66 -7.98 9.57
CA ALA A 144 -25.63 -8.18 8.51
C ALA A 144 -25.60 -6.98 7.55
N ASP A 145 -25.61 -7.22 6.24
CA ASP A 145 -25.71 -6.17 5.23
C ASP A 145 -27.10 -5.52 5.27
N LYS A 146 -27.21 -4.25 4.85
CA LYS A 146 -28.48 -3.52 4.85
C LYS A 146 -29.43 -4.05 3.76
N ALA A 147 -30.73 -3.99 4.03
CA ALA A 147 -31.77 -4.49 3.13
C ALA A 147 -32.06 -3.57 1.91
N ASN A 148 -31.66 -2.30 1.99
CA ASN A 148 -31.85 -1.27 0.95
C ASN A 148 -30.62 -1.10 0.03
N LEU A 149 -29.80 -2.14 -0.14
CA LEU A 149 -28.65 -2.12 -1.04
C LEU A 149 -29.08 -2.39 -2.49
N ASN A 150 -28.86 -1.41 -3.35
CA ASN A 150 -29.23 -1.43 -4.77
C ASN A 150 -28.04 -1.85 -5.64
N VAL A 151 -26.86 -1.27 -5.35
CA VAL A 151 -25.58 -1.56 -6.02
C VAL A 151 -24.48 -1.64 -4.97
N SER A 152 -23.57 -2.62 -5.09
CA SER A 152 -22.41 -2.76 -4.19
C SER A 152 -21.21 -3.34 -4.93
N GLY A 153 -20.00 -2.88 -4.61
CA GLY A 153 -18.75 -3.35 -5.21
C GLY A 153 -17.95 -2.22 -5.88
N VAL A 154 -16.66 -2.48 -6.13
CA VAL A 154 -15.73 -1.55 -6.78
C VAL A 154 -15.16 -2.25 -8.02
N SER A 155 -15.41 -1.70 -9.22
CA SER A 155 -14.99 -2.35 -10.47
C SER A 155 -13.47 -2.32 -10.63
N ASP A 156 -12.88 -3.25 -11.38
CA ASP A 156 -11.43 -3.29 -11.62
C ASP A 156 -10.88 -1.95 -12.19
N SER A 157 -11.70 -1.25 -12.99
CA SER A 157 -11.42 0.11 -13.45
C SER A 157 -11.42 1.17 -12.34
N ASP A 158 -12.35 1.07 -11.37
CA ASP A 158 -12.34 1.93 -10.18
C ASP A 158 -11.13 1.60 -9.29
N GLN A 159 -10.83 0.31 -9.05
CA GLN A 159 -9.65 -0.13 -8.28
C GLN A 159 -8.36 0.46 -8.87
N ALA A 160 -8.23 0.41 -10.20
CA ALA A 160 -7.13 1.02 -10.92
C ALA A 160 -7.11 2.55 -10.80
N GLU A 161 -8.25 3.25 -10.94
CA GLU A 161 -8.29 4.71 -10.73
C GLU A 161 -7.92 5.08 -9.28
N ILE A 162 -8.44 4.36 -8.29
CA ILE A 162 -8.18 4.58 -6.86
C ILE A 162 -6.67 4.53 -6.59
N VAL A 163 -6.01 3.43 -6.96
CA VAL A 163 -4.57 3.26 -6.75
C VAL A 163 -3.76 4.28 -7.55
N ARG A 164 -4.18 4.60 -8.78
CA ARG A 164 -3.51 5.59 -9.64
C ARG A 164 -3.54 6.98 -9.02
N LEU A 165 -4.71 7.47 -8.60
CA LEU A 165 -4.86 8.80 -7.99
C LEU A 165 -4.12 8.93 -6.66
N HIS A 166 -4.16 7.92 -5.80
CA HIS A 166 -3.38 7.93 -4.56
C HIS A 166 -1.87 8.04 -4.85
N ASN A 167 -1.36 7.33 -5.86
CA ASN A 167 0.06 7.37 -6.22
C ASN A 167 0.49 8.62 -7.01
N GLU A 168 -0.41 9.22 -7.78
CA GLU A 168 -0.22 10.52 -8.43
C GLU A 168 -0.04 11.60 -7.35
N PHE A 169 -0.99 11.72 -6.43
CA PHE A 169 -0.95 12.70 -5.35
C PHE A 169 0.24 12.48 -4.39
N ARG A 170 0.48 11.24 -3.94
CA ARG A 170 1.65 10.88 -3.10
C ARG A 170 2.98 11.25 -3.76
N GLY A 171 3.11 11.09 -5.08
CA GLY A 171 4.30 11.49 -5.83
C GLY A 171 4.53 13.00 -5.89
N THR A 172 3.50 13.80 -5.62
CA THR A 172 3.50 15.28 -5.74
C THR A 172 3.31 16.03 -4.41
N VAL A 173 3.35 15.33 -3.27
CA VAL A 173 3.12 15.94 -1.94
C VAL A 173 4.08 17.10 -1.66
N MET A 174 3.62 18.11 -0.92
CA MET A 174 4.40 19.26 -0.46
C MET A 174 4.19 19.48 1.05
N PRO A 175 5.25 19.77 1.85
CA PRO A 175 6.67 19.75 1.49
C PRO A 175 7.13 18.38 0.96
N GLU A 176 8.24 18.34 0.22
CA GLU A 176 8.69 17.11 -0.43
C GLU A 176 9.01 16.02 0.59
N ALA A 177 8.65 14.77 0.27
CA ALA A 177 8.80 13.62 1.14
C ALA A 177 9.85 12.65 0.60
N SER A 178 10.76 12.23 1.48
CA SER A 178 11.90 11.36 1.14
C SER A 178 11.58 9.86 1.17
N ASP A 179 10.45 9.48 1.76
CA ASP A 179 10.19 8.14 2.32
C ASP A 179 8.77 7.61 2.03
N ILE A 180 8.03 8.21 1.09
CA ILE A 180 6.68 7.78 0.75
C ILE A 180 6.68 6.50 -0.09
N PHE A 181 6.02 5.43 0.39
CA PHE A 181 5.77 4.23 -0.41
C PHE A 181 4.77 4.49 -1.55
N THR A 182 4.98 3.79 -2.67
CA THR A 182 3.95 3.53 -3.68
C THR A 182 2.89 2.61 -3.09
N MET A 183 1.62 3.04 -3.11
CA MET A 183 0.48 2.22 -2.69
C MET A 183 0.11 1.19 -3.77
N LYS A 184 -0.49 0.08 -3.36
CA LYS A 184 -1.20 -0.85 -4.25
C LYS A 184 -2.53 -1.30 -3.65
N TRP A 185 -3.34 -1.98 -4.46
CA TRP A 185 -4.56 -2.63 -4.02
C TRP A 185 -4.28 -3.84 -3.10
N ASP A 186 -5.16 -4.08 -2.12
CA ASP A 186 -5.24 -5.30 -1.34
C ASP A 186 -6.71 -5.71 -1.11
N ASP A 187 -7.10 -6.85 -1.66
CA ASP A 187 -8.50 -7.31 -1.63
C ASP A 187 -9.02 -7.60 -0.21
N ARG A 188 -8.14 -7.86 0.75
CA ARG A 188 -8.53 -8.14 2.14
C ARG A 188 -8.95 -6.85 2.84
N LEU A 189 -8.27 -5.74 2.55
CA LEU A 189 -8.72 -4.40 2.96
C LEU A 189 -10.04 -4.03 2.26
N ALA A 190 -10.15 -4.34 0.97
CA ALA A 190 -11.32 -4.02 0.14
C ALA A 190 -12.59 -4.76 0.57
N ILE A 191 -12.50 -6.06 0.86
CA ILE A 191 -13.63 -6.86 1.33
C ILE A 191 -14.17 -6.32 2.67
N VAL A 192 -13.29 -5.94 3.61
CA VAL A 192 -13.71 -5.31 4.88
C VAL A 192 -14.31 -3.90 4.63
N ALA A 193 -13.72 -3.11 3.72
CA ALA A 193 -14.25 -1.79 3.36
C ALA A 193 -15.62 -1.88 2.69
N GLN A 194 -15.83 -2.85 1.80
CA GLN A 194 -17.09 -3.13 1.14
C GLN A 194 -18.16 -3.58 2.13
N LYS A 195 -17.79 -4.42 3.09
CA LYS A 195 -18.69 -4.83 4.17
C LYS A 195 -19.12 -3.65 5.04
N TRP A 196 -18.28 -2.62 5.22
CA TRP A 196 -18.68 -1.38 5.88
C TRP A 196 -19.52 -0.45 4.99
N ALA A 197 -19.20 -0.34 3.70
CA ALA A 197 -20.02 0.41 2.74
C ALA A 197 -21.47 -0.13 2.72
N ASN A 198 -21.62 -1.46 2.76
CA ASN A 198 -22.90 -2.17 2.88
C ASN A 198 -23.70 -1.85 4.16
N GLN A 199 -23.14 -1.10 5.13
CA GLN A 199 -23.85 -0.61 6.32
C GLN A 199 -24.50 0.76 6.13
N CYS A 200 -24.25 1.44 4.99
CA CYS A 200 -24.76 2.78 4.70
C CYS A 200 -24.41 3.80 5.83
N SER A 201 -23.23 3.65 6.42
CA SER A 201 -22.79 4.41 7.59
C SER A 201 -21.98 5.65 7.18
N ARG A 202 -22.31 6.80 7.80
CA ARG A 202 -21.47 8.02 7.73
C ARG A 202 -20.33 8.06 8.78
N HIS A 203 -20.27 7.05 9.64
CA HIS A 203 -19.31 6.94 10.73
C HIS A 203 -18.34 5.79 10.48
N HIS A 204 -17.18 5.83 11.11
CA HIS A 204 -16.21 4.73 11.12
C HIS A 204 -16.71 3.48 11.85
N ASP A 205 -16.36 2.31 11.33
CA ASP A 205 -16.47 1.06 12.08
C ASP A 205 -15.43 0.95 13.20
N ARG A 206 -15.73 0.10 14.18
CA ARG A 206 -14.90 -0.09 15.37
C ARG A 206 -13.85 -1.20 15.22
N MET A 207 -14.10 -2.19 14.36
CA MET A 207 -13.35 -3.44 14.29
C MET A 207 -13.18 -3.90 12.84
N ARG A 208 -12.13 -3.40 12.18
CA ARG A 208 -11.82 -3.60 10.75
C ARG A 208 -10.51 -4.38 10.49
N THR A 209 -9.97 -5.04 11.52
CA THR A 209 -8.70 -5.78 11.50
C THR A 209 -8.68 -6.83 10.38
N VAL A 210 -7.58 -6.93 9.65
CA VAL A 210 -7.35 -8.03 8.69
C VAL A 210 -6.36 -9.03 9.33
N PRO A 211 -6.78 -10.21 9.83
CA PRO A 211 -5.93 -11.07 10.65
C PRO A 211 -4.65 -11.52 9.95
N SER A 212 -4.70 -11.78 8.63
CA SER A 212 -3.52 -12.17 7.83
C SER A 212 -2.52 -11.04 7.60
N LEU A 213 -2.91 -9.77 7.73
CA LEU A 213 -1.95 -8.65 7.79
C LEU A 213 -1.30 -8.52 9.18
N GLY A 214 -1.69 -9.38 10.14
CA GLY A 214 -1.38 -9.27 11.55
C GLY A 214 -2.51 -8.58 12.31
N LYS A 215 -3.02 -9.21 13.37
CA LYS A 215 -4.11 -8.71 14.25
C LYS A 215 -3.91 -7.26 14.75
N HIS A 216 -2.66 -6.78 14.79
CA HIS A 216 -2.25 -5.52 15.40
C HIS A 216 -1.69 -4.50 14.38
N THR A 217 -1.71 -4.86 13.10
CA THR A 217 -1.50 -3.91 12.01
C THR A 217 -2.66 -2.92 12.01
N LEU A 218 -2.38 -1.68 12.39
CA LEU A 218 -3.36 -0.60 12.42
C LEU A 218 -3.95 -0.42 11.01
N ILE A 219 -5.27 -0.45 10.91
CA ILE A 219 -5.99 -0.24 9.66
C ILE A 219 -6.67 1.14 9.69
N GLY A 220 -6.16 2.06 8.88
CA GLY A 220 -6.75 3.37 8.67
C GLY A 220 -8.02 3.28 7.83
N GLN A 221 -8.85 4.33 7.84
CA GLN A 221 -10.04 4.39 6.98
C GLN A 221 -10.39 5.83 6.60
N ASN A 222 -10.71 6.06 5.33
CA ASN A 222 -11.33 7.28 4.83
C ASN A 222 -12.79 6.99 4.44
N LEU A 223 -13.69 7.97 4.63
CA LEU A 223 -15.12 7.87 4.31
C LEU A 223 -15.58 9.04 3.45
N ALA A 224 -16.53 8.80 2.56
CA ALA A 224 -17.24 9.85 1.83
C ALA A 224 -18.67 9.41 1.45
N GLY A 225 -19.56 10.38 1.19
CA GLY A 225 -20.94 10.12 0.80
C GLY A 225 -21.47 11.14 -0.20
N GLY A 226 -22.40 10.72 -1.08
CA GLY A 226 -23.08 11.61 -2.04
C GLY A 226 -22.27 12.00 -3.28
N PHE A 227 -21.01 11.58 -3.40
CA PHE A 227 -20.16 11.86 -4.57
C PHE A 227 -20.58 11.07 -5.82
N SER A 228 -20.28 11.61 -7.00
CA SER A 228 -20.62 10.98 -8.28
C SER A 228 -19.84 9.71 -8.59
N ASN A 229 -18.53 9.71 -8.31
CA ASN A 229 -17.54 8.67 -8.64
C ASN A 229 -16.31 8.74 -7.71
N TRP A 230 -15.42 7.74 -7.78
CA TRP A 230 -14.18 7.67 -7.00
C TRP A 230 -13.20 8.81 -7.29
N SER A 231 -13.08 9.24 -8.55
CA SER A 231 -12.23 10.38 -8.94
C SER A 231 -12.52 11.64 -8.11
N SER A 232 -13.80 11.96 -7.90
CA SER A 232 -14.23 13.09 -7.07
C SER A 232 -13.94 12.88 -5.57
N VAL A 233 -14.19 11.68 -5.04
CA VAL A 233 -13.95 11.34 -3.62
C VAL A 233 -12.48 11.55 -3.25
N ILE A 234 -11.56 11.00 -4.05
CA ILE A 234 -10.12 11.04 -3.74
C ILE A 234 -9.55 12.45 -3.95
N LYS A 235 -10.12 13.23 -4.87
CA LYS A 235 -9.80 14.65 -5.03
C LYS A 235 -10.26 15.48 -3.83
N GLU A 236 -11.47 15.24 -3.32
CA GLU A 236 -11.98 15.95 -2.13
C GLU A 236 -11.10 15.68 -0.91
N TRP A 237 -10.84 14.40 -0.60
CA TRP A 237 -9.94 13.98 0.48
C TRP A 237 -8.53 14.59 0.37
N TRP A 238 -8.02 14.79 -0.86
CA TRP A 238 -6.74 15.46 -1.08
C TRP A 238 -6.78 16.97 -0.80
N THR A 239 -7.92 17.64 -0.98
CA THR A 239 -8.02 19.11 -0.84
C THR A 239 -7.86 19.63 0.59
N GLU A 240 -7.95 18.78 1.61
CA GLU A 240 -7.64 19.14 3.00
C GLU A 240 -6.18 19.65 3.17
N ASN A 241 -5.32 19.38 2.19
CA ASN A 241 -3.96 19.92 2.11
C ASN A 241 -3.87 21.47 2.12
N VAL A 242 -4.97 22.18 1.82
CA VAL A 242 -5.01 23.66 1.92
C VAL A 242 -5.19 24.15 3.37
N ILE A 243 -5.60 23.27 4.28
CA ILE A 243 -5.79 23.56 5.71
C ILE A 243 -4.57 23.07 6.51
N TRP A 244 -4.10 21.86 6.20
CA TRP A 244 -3.02 21.19 6.93
C TRP A 244 -1.67 21.92 6.87
N ARG A 245 -0.88 21.76 7.94
CA ARG A 245 0.46 22.35 8.09
C ARG A 245 1.44 21.33 8.66
N TYR A 246 2.44 20.93 7.87
CA TYR A 246 3.50 20.01 8.30
C TYR A 246 4.19 20.52 9.58
N GLY A 247 4.38 19.63 10.56
CA GLY A 247 5.09 19.90 11.80
C GLY A 247 4.36 20.80 12.81
N ILE A 248 3.16 21.31 12.50
CA ILE A 248 2.38 22.18 13.37
C ILE A 248 1.20 21.42 13.95
N GLU A 249 1.05 21.40 15.28
CA GLU A 249 -0.06 20.72 15.95
C GLU A 249 -1.43 21.27 15.49
N PRO A 250 -2.36 20.42 14.99
CA PRO A 250 -3.61 20.88 14.38
C PRO A 250 -4.48 21.75 15.29
N SER A 251 -4.50 21.47 16.59
CA SER A 251 -5.24 22.24 17.61
C SER A 251 -4.81 23.71 17.72
N THR A 252 -3.68 24.10 17.11
CA THR A 252 -3.22 25.51 17.06
C THR A 252 -3.79 26.31 15.89
N TYR A 253 -4.44 25.67 14.91
CA TYR A 253 -5.04 26.34 13.74
C TYR A 253 -6.40 25.80 13.30
N ILE A 254 -6.82 24.61 13.75
CA ILE A 254 -8.18 24.10 13.64
C ILE A 254 -8.94 24.49 14.92
N PRO A 255 -10.09 25.20 14.84
CA PRO A 255 -10.85 25.59 16.03
C PRO A 255 -11.38 24.37 16.81
N GLU A 256 -11.34 24.43 18.15
CA GLU A 256 -11.83 23.39 19.08
C GLU A 256 -13.28 22.92 18.84
N THR A 257 -14.09 23.72 18.13
CA THR A 257 -15.46 23.38 17.71
C THR A 257 -15.53 22.46 16.48
N SER A 258 -14.40 21.96 15.99
CA SER A 258 -14.26 21.19 14.75
C SER A 258 -13.40 19.96 15.04
N ASP A 259 -13.79 18.79 14.52
CA ASP A 259 -13.01 17.58 14.69
C ASP A 259 -11.78 17.56 13.76
N VAL A 260 -10.60 17.30 14.32
CA VAL A 260 -9.33 17.32 13.58
C VAL A 260 -9.25 16.20 12.54
N ALA A 261 -9.79 15.01 12.84
CA ALA A 261 -9.81 13.89 11.91
C ALA A 261 -10.81 14.14 10.77
N GLU A 262 -11.99 14.69 11.06
CA GLU A 262 -12.96 15.09 10.01
C GLU A 262 -12.49 16.29 9.14
N THR A 263 -11.46 17.04 9.57
CA THR A 263 -11.00 18.28 8.87
C THR A 263 -9.71 18.08 8.04
N ILE A 264 -8.79 17.21 8.47
CA ILE A 264 -7.49 16.96 7.81
C ILE A 264 -7.05 15.48 7.79
N GLY A 265 -7.85 14.57 8.37
CA GLY A 265 -7.46 13.18 8.53
C GLY A 265 -7.38 12.39 7.22
N HIS A 266 -8.21 12.73 6.22
CA HIS A 266 -8.26 11.99 4.97
C HIS A 266 -6.99 12.22 4.13
N TYR A 267 -6.54 13.47 4.00
CA TYR A 267 -5.29 13.83 3.35
C TYR A 267 -4.07 13.24 4.08
N ILE A 268 -4.06 13.26 5.42
CA ILE A 268 -2.96 12.71 6.23
C ILE A 268 -2.88 11.19 6.04
N GLN A 269 -4.01 10.48 5.99
CA GLN A 269 -4.03 9.05 5.67
C GLN A 269 -3.57 8.76 4.23
N MET A 270 -3.93 9.60 3.25
CA MET A 270 -3.44 9.48 1.88
C MET A 270 -1.93 9.73 1.76
N THR A 271 -1.35 10.59 2.60
CA THR A 271 0.08 10.95 2.57
C THR A 271 0.97 10.14 3.52
N TYR A 272 0.43 9.39 4.48
CA TYR A 272 1.22 8.65 5.47
C TYR A 272 2.24 7.71 4.82
N ASN A 273 3.53 7.94 5.11
CA ASN A 273 4.69 7.36 4.42
C ASN A 273 4.66 5.84 4.34
N ALA A 274 4.41 5.19 5.49
CA ALA A 274 4.41 3.76 5.65
C ALA A 274 3.21 3.07 4.99
N THR A 275 2.13 3.78 4.66
CA THR A 275 0.95 3.19 3.99
C THR A 275 1.32 2.73 2.59
N TYR A 276 1.27 1.42 2.34
CA TYR A 276 1.58 0.85 1.01
C TYR A 276 0.44 -0.04 0.48
N LEU A 277 -0.61 -0.29 1.27
CA LEU A 277 -1.80 -1.02 0.88
C LEU A 277 -3.05 -0.15 1.06
N VAL A 278 -3.93 -0.17 0.06
CA VAL A 278 -5.28 0.40 0.11
C VAL A 278 -6.28 -0.62 -0.45
N GLY A 279 -7.47 -0.69 0.12
CA GLY A 279 -8.57 -1.47 -0.44
C GLY A 279 -9.90 -0.84 -0.06
N CYS A 280 -10.80 -0.70 -1.04
CA CYS A 280 -11.98 0.14 -0.93
C CYS A 280 -13.28 -0.60 -1.24
N GLY A 281 -14.38 -0.01 -0.77
CA GLY A 281 -15.75 -0.50 -0.95
C GLY A 281 -16.70 0.63 -1.31
N PHE A 282 -17.71 0.32 -2.11
CA PHE A 282 -18.76 1.25 -2.54
C PHE A 282 -20.14 0.62 -2.39
N ALA A 283 -21.11 1.40 -1.93
CA ALA A 283 -22.51 0.99 -1.89
C ALA A 283 -23.45 2.14 -2.32
N TYR A 284 -24.48 1.81 -3.10
CA TYR A 284 -25.67 2.61 -3.27
C TYR A 284 -26.78 2.03 -2.40
N CYS A 285 -27.28 2.86 -1.48
CA CYS A 285 -28.31 2.54 -0.51
C CYS A 285 -29.56 3.40 -0.78
N ASP A 286 -30.66 2.77 -1.21
CA ASP A 286 -31.93 3.47 -1.46
C ASP A 286 -32.45 4.15 -0.17
N GLU A 287 -33.12 5.30 -0.29
CA GLU A 287 -33.73 6.04 0.84
C GLU A 287 -32.76 6.42 1.99
N SER A 288 -31.44 6.40 1.74
CA SER A 288 -30.41 6.75 2.73
C SER A 288 -29.99 8.23 2.66
N GLN A 289 -29.31 8.74 3.70
CA GLN A 289 -28.93 10.16 3.81
C GLN A 289 -28.08 10.67 2.64
N PHE A 290 -27.22 9.82 2.08
CA PHE A 290 -26.23 10.19 1.07
C PHE A 290 -26.39 9.44 -0.26
N GLU A 291 -27.31 8.47 -0.34
CA GLU A 291 -27.45 7.45 -1.40
C GLU A 291 -26.18 6.60 -1.61
N LYS A 292 -25.08 7.24 -2.01
CA LYS A 292 -23.78 6.63 -2.27
C LYS A 292 -22.87 6.74 -1.07
N TYR A 293 -22.25 5.62 -0.69
CA TYR A 293 -21.24 5.51 0.37
C TYR A 293 -19.93 4.96 -0.19
N TYR A 294 -18.83 5.59 0.18
CA TYR A 294 -17.47 5.25 -0.23
C TYR A 294 -16.62 5.03 1.02
N VAL A 295 -15.91 3.90 1.06
CA VAL A 295 -15.03 3.50 2.16
C VAL A 295 -13.68 3.08 1.57
N CYS A 296 -12.57 3.62 2.05
CA CYS A 296 -11.24 3.08 1.76
C CYS A 296 -10.54 2.71 3.06
N ASN A 297 -10.09 1.46 3.18
CA ASN A 297 -9.25 0.99 4.27
C ASN A 297 -7.77 1.02 3.85
N TYR A 298 -6.87 1.32 4.78
CA TYR A 298 -5.44 1.54 4.52
C TYR A 298 -4.57 0.76 5.49
N ALA A 299 -3.46 0.17 5.01
CA ALA A 299 -2.50 -0.52 5.88
C ALA A 299 -1.04 -0.16 5.56
N PRO A 300 -0.22 0.09 6.60
CA PRO A 300 -0.62 0.54 7.93
C PRO A 300 -1.40 1.88 7.88
N GLY A 301 -2.32 2.08 8.82
CA GLY A 301 -3.01 3.36 9.03
C GLY A 301 -2.13 4.42 9.68
N LEU A 302 -2.56 5.68 9.60
CA LEU A 302 -1.79 6.85 10.07
C LEU A 302 -1.49 6.78 11.58
N ARG A 303 -0.29 7.24 11.97
CA ARG A 303 0.16 7.33 13.38
C ARG A 303 0.57 8.72 13.85
N SER A 304 0.60 9.72 12.96
CA SER A 304 0.95 11.10 13.29
C SER A 304 0.21 12.08 12.39
N TYR A 305 -0.39 13.11 13.00
CA TYR A 305 -1.05 14.20 12.26
C TYR A 305 -0.09 15.32 11.85
N THR A 306 1.01 15.50 12.60
CA THR A 306 2.02 16.55 12.35
C THR A 306 3.14 16.08 11.43
N HIS A 307 3.52 14.81 11.52
CA HIS A 307 4.65 14.23 10.79
C HIS A 307 4.25 12.91 10.11
N PRO A 308 3.40 12.93 9.08
CA PRO A 308 2.99 11.73 8.35
C PRO A 308 4.06 11.18 7.39
N PHE A 309 5.10 11.95 7.09
CA PHE A 309 6.23 11.56 6.23
C PHE A 309 7.49 12.35 6.62
N THR A 310 8.66 11.92 6.14
CA THR A 310 9.94 12.59 6.42
C THR A 310 10.28 13.59 5.33
N VAL A 311 10.29 14.89 5.66
CA VAL A 311 10.68 15.94 4.71
C VAL A 311 12.13 15.76 4.24
N GLY A 312 12.32 15.76 2.92
CA GLY A 312 13.62 15.58 2.28
C GLY A 312 13.48 15.45 0.76
N GLU A 313 14.59 15.22 0.06
CA GLU A 313 14.59 14.99 -1.38
C GLU A 313 13.81 13.70 -1.71
N ARG A 314 12.99 13.73 -2.77
CA ARG A 314 12.13 12.59 -3.11
C ARG A 314 12.96 11.31 -3.31
N CYS A 315 12.47 10.21 -2.73
CA CYS A 315 13.15 8.91 -2.68
C CYS A 315 14.51 8.85 -1.93
N GLN A 316 14.93 9.88 -1.19
CA GLN A 316 16.21 9.87 -0.46
C GLN A 316 16.34 8.71 0.55
N ALA A 317 15.22 8.17 1.07
CA ALA A 317 15.20 6.97 1.92
C ALA A 317 15.39 5.65 1.14
N CYS A 318 15.15 5.65 -0.17
CA CYS A 318 15.02 4.47 -1.03
C CYS A 318 15.66 4.64 -2.43
N PRO A 319 16.94 5.06 -2.53
CA PRO A 319 17.56 5.51 -3.79
C PRO A 319 17.63 4.43 -4.90
N HIS A 320 17.58 3.15 -4.54
CA HIS A 320 17.57 2.03 -5.50
C HIS A 320 16.16 1.60 -5.94
N TRP A 321 15.12 2.18 -5.35
CA TRP A 321 13.71 1.77 -5.51
C TRP A 321 12.81 2.97 -5.90
N CYS A 322 13.38 4.05 -6.43
CA CYS A 322 12.64 5.25 -6.76
C CYS A 322 11.81 5.09 -8.05
N ARG A 323 10.53 5.46 -7.99
CA ARG A 323 9.61 5.64 -9.13
C ARG A 323 8.74 6.84 -8.89
N ASP A 324 8.70 7.78 -9.82
CA ASP A 324 7.75 8.90 -9.82
C ASP A 324 7.63 9.62 -8.45
N GLY A 325 8.78 9.88 -7.82
CA GLY A 325 8.89 10.52 -6.50
C GLY A 325 8.55 9.67 -5.28
N LYS A 326 8.45 8.33 -5.42
CA LYS A 326 8.03 7.38 -4.38
C LYS A 326 8.93 6.14 -4.32
N CYS A 327 8.91 5.44 -3.20
CA CYS A 327 9.55 4.13 -3.02
C CYS A 327 8.65 3.00 -3.56
N ASP A 328 9.04 2.33 -4.64
CA ASP A 328 8.37 1.17 -5.23
C ASP A 328 9.14 -0.13 -4.95
N CYS A 329 8.61 -0.94 -4.04
CA CYS A 329 9.14 -2.26 -3.72
C CYS A 329 8.60 -3.40 -4.60
N GLY A 330 8.11 -3.10 -5.81
CA GLY A 330 7.62 -4.11 -6.76
C GLY A 330 6.38 -4.85 -6.27
N GLY A 331 5.51 -4.16 -5.53
CA GLY A 331 4.23 -4.71 -5.04
C GLY A 331 4.33 -5.78 -3.95
N ARG A 332 5.48 -5.93 -3.28
CA ARG A 332 5.68 -6.82 -2.13
C ARG A 332 4.70 -6.55 -0.99
N VAL A 333 4.43 -7.58 -0.18
CA VAL A 333 3.58 -7.52 1.01
C VAL A 333 4.26 -8.25 2.15
N CYS A 334 4.13 -7.70 3.35
CA CYS A 334 4.52 -8.33 4.59
C CYS A 334 3.25 -8.65 5.39
N ASN A 335 3.01 -9.95 5.61
CA ASN A 335 1.87 -10.49 6.31
C ASN A 335 2.19 -10.69 7.80
N ASN A 336 1.21 -11.13 8.60
CA ASN A 336 1.35 -11.47 10.02
C ASN A 336 2.00 -10.39 10.92
N GLY A 337 1.92 -9.11 10.52
CA GLY A 337 2.50 -7.98 11.25
C GLY A 337 3.95 -7.64 10.89
N GLY A 338 4.52 -8.24 9.84
CA GLY A 338 5.83 -7.86 9.32
C GLY A 338 5.84 -6.44 8.72
N THR A 339 6.98 -5.76 8.82
CA THR A 339 7.16 -4.39 8.30
C THR A 339 7.92 -4.41 6.97
N LEU A 340 7.48 -3.62 5.99
CA LEU A 340 8.21 -3.48 4.71
C LEU A 340 9.33 -2.44 4.86
N SER A 341 10.56 -2.83 4.60
CA SER A 341 11.73 -1.96 4.72
C SER A 341 11.93 -1.11 3.47
N MET A 342 11.82 0.22 3.57
CA MET A 342 11.94 1.16 2.43
C MET A 342 13.32 1.10 1.74
N ARG A 343 14.37 0.71 2.48
CA ARG A 343 15.76 0.69 2.00
C ARG A 343 16.09 -0.57 1.20
N THR A 344 15.64 -1.74 1.68
CA THR A 344 15.99 -3.06 1.09
C THR A 344 14.85 -3.68 0.30
N CYS A 345 13.62 -3.18 0.45
CA CYS A 345 12.40 -3.80 -0.04
C CYS A 345 12.25 -5.27 0.39
N GLN A 346 12.68 -5.58 1.61
CA GLN A 346 12.48 -6.86 2.28
C GLN A 346 11.48 -6.70 3.44
N CYS A 347 10.87 -7.81 3.86
CA CYS A 347 9.97 -7.84 5.00
C CYS A 347 10.74 -8.18 6.29
N GLU A 348 10.66 -7.27 7.26
CA GLU A 348 11.15 -7.44 8.62
C GLU A 348 10.07 -8.16 9.43
N CYS A 349 10.23 -9.46 9.64
CA CYS A 349 9.24 -10.33 10.29
C CYS A 349 9.38 -10.36 11.81
N GLY A 350 8.26 -10.51 12.53
CA GLY A 350 8.27 -10.83 13.96
C GLY A 350 8.82 -12.25 14.23
N PRO A 351 9.26 -12.58 15.45
CA PRO A 351 10.02 -13.80 15.76
C PRO A 351 9.38 -15.13 15.34
N LEU A 352 8.04 -15.17 15.31
CA LEU A 352 7.24 -16.33 14.95
C LEU A 352 7.09 -16.53 13.42
N TYR A 353 7.59 -15.61 12.59
CA TYR A 353 7.39 -15.61 11.13
C TYR A 353 8.69 -15.42 10.35
N ALA A 354 8.74 -16.01 9.17
CA ALA A 354 9.91 -16.01 8.29
C ALA A 354 9.51 -15.98 6.81
N GLY A 355 10.53 -15.93 5.94
CA GLY A 355 10.37 -15.88 4.49
C GLY A 355 10.05 -14.48 3.95
N PRO A 356 10.06 -14.31 2.61
CA PRO A 356 10.07 -13.00 1.94
C PRO A 356 8.80 -12.15 2.13
N SER A 357 7.74 -12.72 2.72
CA SER A 357 6.47 -12.06 3.02
C SER A 357 5.95 -12.34 4.45
N CYS A 358 6.76 -12.95 5.33
CA CYS A 358 6.38 -13.31 6.70
C CYS A 358 5.19 -14.29 6.82
N ASP A 359 5.01 -15.16 5.82
CA ASP A 359 3.97 -16.20 5.81
C ASP A 359 4.45 -17.56 6.35
N ILE A 360 5.76 -17.79 6.46
CA ILE A 360 6.30 -19.05 6.97
C ILE A 360 6.27 -19.01 8.49
N LEU A 361 5.39 -19.81 9.10
CA LEU A 361 5.31 -19.96 10.55
C LEU A 361 6.56 -20.67 11.08
N ARG A 362 7.29 -20.02 11.99
CA ARG A 362 8.49 -20.54 12.66
C ARG A 362 8.24 -20.66 14.16
N CYS A 363 7.61 -21.75 14.57
CA CYS A 363 7.38 -22.06 15.98
C CYS A 363 8.70 -22.13 16.78
N PRO A 364 8.73 -21.73 18.06
CA PRO A 364 9.81 -22.10 18.98
C PRO A 364 9.68 -23.58 19.40
N PHE A 365 10.66 -24.12 20.11
CA PHE A 365 10.57 -25.47 20.69
C PHE A 365 9.60 -25.56 21.88
N HIS A 366 9.36 -24.45 22.58
CA HIS A 366 8.48 -24.32 23.75
C HIS A 366 7.91 -22.89 23.79
N ASP A 367 6.81 -22.71 24.50
CA ASP A 367 6.35 -21.37 24.92
C ASP A 367 7.30 -20.75 25.96
N HIS A 368 7.26 -19.42 26.12
CA HIS A 368 7.96 -18.71 27.18
C HIS A 368 7.47 -19.15 28.59
N PRO A 369 8.32 -19.19 29.64
CA PRO A 369 7.92 -19.67 30.98
C PRO A 369 6.74 -18.93 31.65
N ASP A 370 6.42 -17.71 31.21
CA ASP A 370 5.25 -16.95 31.69
C ASP A 370 3.90 -17.52 31.19
N CYS A 371 3.91 -18.37 30.16
CA CYS A 371 2.71 -18.87 29.49
C CYS A 371 2.00 -19.95 30.32
N GLY A 372 0.69 -19.79 30.53
CA GLY A 372 -0.11 -20.58 31.47
C GLY A 372 0.03 -20.14 32.93
N VAL A 373 0.99 -19.26 33.26
CA VAL A 373 1.22 -18.73 34.61
C VAL A 373 0.74 -17.29 34.72
N LYS A 374 1.42 -16.38 34.05
CA LYS A 374 1.16 -14.93 33.98
C LYS A 374 0.32 -14.58 32.76
N TYR A 375 0.58 -15.24 31.63
CA TYR A 375 -0.24 -15.13 30.44
C TYR A 375 -1.24 -16.28 30.36
N GLN A 376 -2.49 -15.96 30.03
CA GLN A 376 -3.59 -16.91 29.93
C GLN A 376 -4.19 -16.86 28.51
N LYS A 377 -5.03 -17.85 28.15
CA LYS A 377 -5.44 -18.06 26.75
C LYS A 377 -6.32 -16.96 26.17
N ASP A 378 -6.99 -16.18 27.00
CA ASP A 378 -7.71 -14.96 26.64
C ASP A 378 -6.77 -13.82 26.25
N HIS A 379 -5.59 -13.71 26.89
CA HIS A 379 -4.57 -12.73 26.51
C HIS A 379 -4.10 -12.89 25.06
N CYS A 380 -4.21 -14.09 24.46
CA CYS A 380 -3.96 -14.33 23.04
C CYS A 380 -4.88 -13.55 22.08
N VAL A 381 -6.01 -13.03 22.56
CA VAL A 381 -6.91 -12.17 21.77
C VAL A 381 -6.54 -10.68 21.91
N VAL A 382 -6.13 -10.26 23.11
CA VAL A 382 -5.95 -8.84 23.47
C VAL A 382 -4.50 -8.33 23.46
N LEU A 383 -3.49 -9.21 23.60
CA LEU A 383 -2.07 -8.84 23.63
C LEU A 383 -1.30 -9.39 22.41
N PRO A 384 -0.67 -8.54 21.58
CA PRO A 384 0.18 -8.96 20.46
C PRO A 384 1.31 -9.89 20.87
N GLU A 385 1.99 -9.54 21.95
CA GLU A 385 3.27 -10.12 22.38
C GLU A 385 3.05 -11.56 22.84
N VAL A 386 1.94 -11.82 23.52
CA VAL A 386 1.54 -13.16 23.98
C VAL A 386 1.32 -14.13 22.81
N ASN A 387 0.96 -13.65 21.61
CA ASN A 387 0.87 -14.53 20.42
C ASN A 387 2.27 -14.94 19.89
N GLN A 388 3.33 -14.24 20.28
CA GLN A 388 4.73 -14.48 19.88
C GLN A 388 5.51 -15.23 20.98
N ASP A 389 5.26 -14.89 22.24
CA ASP A 389 5.84 -15.53 23.43
C ASP A 389 5.19 -16.89 23.76
N CYS A 390 3.87 -17.02 23.53
CA CYS A 390 3.06 -18.19 23.89
C CYS A 390 2.34 -18.86 22.69
N PRO A 391 3.02 -19.13 21.55
CA PRO A 391 2.36 -19.58 20.34
C PRO A 391 1.66 -20.95 20.46
N TYR A 392 2.07 -21.86 21.34
CA TYR A 392 1.35 -23.12 21.58
C TYR A 392 0.10 -22.90 22.44
N MET A 393 0.18 -22.15 23.54
CA MET A 393 -0.98 -21.76 24.37
C MET A 393 -2.05 -21.01 23.54
N CYS A 394 -1.60 -20.18 22.60
CA CYS A 394 -2.44 -19.37 21.72
C CYS A 394 -2.92 -20.07 20.44
N ASP A 395 -2.75 -21.39 20.31
CA ASP A 395 -3.11 -22.20 19.12
C ASP A 395 -2.51 -21.66 17.80
N ARG A 396 -1.39 -20.93 17.85
CA ARG A 396 -0.62 -20.51 16.66
C ARG A 396 0.26 -21.66 16.17
N CYS A 397 0.76 -22.48 17.09
CA CYS A 397 1.56 -23.67 16.83
C CYS A 397 0.86 -24.92 17.39
N ALA A 398 0.75 -25.97 16.57
CA ALA A 398 0.08 -27.20 16.95
C ALA A 398 0.97 -28.08 17.83
N GLN A 399 0.49 -28.45 19.03
CA GLN A 399 1.13 -29.49 19.83
C GLN A 399 1.00 -30.86 19.14
N GLY A 400 2.03 -31.70 19.23
CA GLY A 400 2.03 -33.07 18.69
C GLY A 400 2.47 -33.21 17.23
N HIS A 401 2.49 -32.12 16.43
CA HIS A 401 3.33 -32.09 15.24
C HIS A 401 4.78 -31.85 15.69
N VAL A 402 5.69 -32.76 15.33
CA VAL A 402 7.14 -32.54 15.48
C VAL A 402 7.64 -31.67 14.31
N LEU A 403 7.00 -30.51 14.14
CA LEU A 403 7.48 -29.43 13.29
C LEU A 403 8.68 -28.81 14.00
N CYS A 404 9.85 -28.93 13.38
CA CYS A 404 11.14 -28.80 14.06
C CYS A 404 11.58 -27.36 14.35
N GLY A 405 10.75 -26.58 15.03
CA GLY A 405 10.98 -25.17 15.29
C GLY A 405 11.06 -24.31 14.00
N GLY A 406 10.39 -24.76 12.93
CA GLY A 406 10.56 -24.23 11.58
C GLY A 406 11.98 -24.37 11.01
N ARG A 407 12.78 -25.33 11.49
CA ARG A 407 14.08 -25.67 10.86
C ARG A 407 13.86 -26.03 9.40
N ILE A 408 14.68 -25.40 8.56
CA ILE A 408 14.87 -25.75 7.15
C ILE A 408 16.28 -26.31 7.00
N CYS A 409 16.45 -27.20 6.02
CA CYS A 409 17.75 -27.76 5.67
C CYS A 409 18.18 -27.15 4.35
N PHE A 410 19.30 -26.42 4.37
CA PHE A 410 19.87 -25.78 3.20
C PHE A 410 20.52 -26.81 2.26
N ASN A 411 20.88 -26.35 1.05
CA ASN A 411 21.70 -27.11 0.09
C ASN A 411 21.16 -28.52 -0.27
N GLY A 412 19.84 -28.71 -0.20
CA GLY A 412 19.20 -29.99 -0.50
C GLY A 412 19.25 -31.04 0.61
N GLY A 413 19.60 -30.65 1.85
CA GLY A 413 19.48 -31.52 3.01
C GLY A 413 18.02 -31.92 3.30
N VAL A 414 17.81 -33.09 3.92
CA VAL A 414 16.46 -33.61 4.22
C VAL A 414 16.20 -33.55 5.72
N LEU A 415 15.18 -32.81 6.15
CA LEU A 415 14.77 -32.74 7.56
C LEU A 415 14.19 -34.08 8.02
N LYS A 416 14.70 -34.65 9.11
CA LYS A 416 14.06 -35.79 9.77
C LYS A 416 13.05 -35.28 10.79
N GLU A 417 11.77 -35.29 10.41
CA GLU A 417 10.66 -34.84 11.27
C GLU A 417 10.63 -35.52 12.64
N THR A 418 11.12 -36.75 12.77
CA THR A 418 11.16 -37.49 14.05
C THR A 418 12.33 -37.14 14.96
N THR A 419 13.37 -36.44 14.48
CA THR A 419 14.57 -36.09 15.30
C THR A 419 15.01 -34.64 15.19
N CYS A 420 14.42 -33.84 14.30
CA CYS A 420 14.75 -32.43 14.06
C CYS A 420 16.20 -32.13 13.71
N GLN A 421 16.86 -33.12 13.13
CA GLN A 421 18.19 -33.04 12.56
C GLN A 421 18.08 -33.05 11.04
N CYS A 422 18.87 -32.21 10.37
CA CYS A 422 19.01 -32.26 8.93
C CYS A 422 19.93 -33.42 8.51
N SER A 423 19.48 -34.21 7.55
CA SER A 423 20.27 -35.26 6.90
C SER A 423 21.01 -34.65 5.71
N CYS A 424 22.27 -34.27 5.94
CA CYS A 424 23.08 -33.55 4.95
C CYS A 424 23.77 -34.48 3.96
N SER A 425 23.77 -34.10 2.69
CA SER A 425 24.64 -34.68 1.66
C SER A 425 26.02 -34.01 1.72
N PRO A 426 27.14 -34.77 1.67
CA PRO A 426 28.46 -34.17 1.54
C PRO A 426 28.55 -33.22 0.32
N PRO A 427 29.18 -32.04 0.45
CA PRO A 427 30.09 -31.64 1.53
C PRO A 427 29.43 -30.94 2.73
N PHE A 428 28.11 -30.76 2.71
CA PHE A 428 27.36 -29.98 3.71
C PHE A 428 27.30 -30.70 5.07
N ALA A 429 27.31 -29.91 6.13
CA ALA A 429 27.38 -30.40 7.52
C ALA A 429 26.69 -29.42 8.47
N GLY A 430 26.79 -29.67 9.78
CA GLY A 430 26.16 -28.85 10.81
C GLY A 430 24.67 -29.16 11.00
N GLU A 431 23.94 -28.29 11.70
CA GLU A 431 22.55 -28.59 12.10
C GLU A 431 21.51 -28.31 11.00
N THR A 432 21.87 -27.47 10.02
CA THR A 432 20.99 -27.02 8.93
C THR A 432 21.52 -27.33 7.54
N CYS A 433 22.60 -28.11 7.40
CA CYS A 433 23.32 -28.36 6.15
C CYS A 433 23.89 -27.10 5.49
N GLU A 434 24.40 -26.22 6.35
CA GLU A 434 25.25 -25.10 6.00
C GLU A 434 26.52 -25.53 5.23
N ALA A 435 27.06 -24.60 4.44
CA ALA A 435 28.40 -24.71 3.87
C ALA A 435 29.39 -24.06 4.84
N ASN A 436 30.63 -24.56 4.91
CA ASN A 436 31.67 -23.91 5.71
C ASN A 436 32.11 -22.60 5.03
N CYS A 437 31.55 -21.49 5.47
CA CYS A 437 31.78 -20.16 4.90
C CYS A 437 32.70 -19.28 5.78
N GLY A 438 33.28 -19.83 6.84
CA GLY A 438 34.14 -19.09 7.77
C GLY A 438 35.49 -18.68 7.17
N ASP A 439 35.99 -19.46 6.21
CA ASP A 439 37.16 -19.16 5.40
C ASP A 439 36.74 -18.58 4.03
N PRO A 440 37.54 -17.69 3.42
CA PRO A 440 37.37 -17.33 2.01
C PRO A 440 37.81 -18.47 1.09
N ASP A 441 37.20 -18.54 -0.09
CA ASP A 441 37.59 -19.46 -1.16
C ASP A 441 39.09 -19.36 -1.51
N ASP A 442 39.71 -20.50 -1.83
CA ASP A 442 41.09 -20.55 -2.33
C ASP A 442 41.23 -19.74 -3.64
N ALA A 443 42.39 -19.12 -3.86
CA ALA A 443 42.68 -18.41 -5.12
C ALA A 443 42.55 -19.33 -6.36
N GLU A 444 42.74 -20.64 -6.22
CA GLU A 444 42.52 -21.62 -7.29
C GLU A 444 41.03 -21.74 -7.69
N CYS A 445 40.09 -21.39 -6.80
CA CYS A 445 38.65 -21.45 -7.07
C CYS A 445 38.18 -20.55 -8.22
N GLN A 446 38.93 -19.49 -8.56
CA GLN A 446 38.64 -18.65 -9.72
C GLN A 446 38.86 -19.37 -11.05
N ARG A 447 39.62 -20.48 -11.08
CA ARG A 447 39.92 -21.24 -12.30
C ARG A 447 38.83 -22.24 -12.69
N TRP A 448 37.90 -22.58 -11.78
CA TRP A 448 36.84 -23.54 -12.06
C TRP A 448 35.62 -22.87 -12.73
N PRO A 449 35.15 -23.40 -13.89
CA PRO A 449 33.89 -22.96 -14.51
C PRO A 449 32.65 -23.28 -13.66
N ASP A 450 31.63 -22.42 -13.73
CA ASP A 450 30.38 -22.50 -12.95
C ASP A 450 29.70 -23.87 -12.97
N VAL A 451 29.77 -24.59 -14.10
CA VAL A 451 29.15 -25.93 -14.26
C VAL A 451 29.62 -26.93 -13.20
N PHE A 452 30.87 -26.82 -12.72
CA PHE A 452 31.40 -27.72 -11.71
C PHE A 452 30.80 -27.49 -10.32
N CYS A 453 30.31 -26.28 -10.01
CA CYS A 453 29.61 -25.98 -8.76
C CYS A 453 28.29 -26.74 -8.61
N HIS A 454 27.71 -27.26 -9.70
CA HIS A 454 26.48 -28.05 -9.63
C HIS A 454 26.73 -29.52 -9.31
N TRP A 455 27.78 -30.14 -9.86
CA TRP A 455 27.96 -31.61 -9.84
C TRP A 455 29.23 -32.11 -9.13
N ASN A 456 30.21 -31.26 -8.79
CA ASN A 456 31.44 -31.68 -8.13
C ASN A 456 31.47 -31.25 -6.65
N TYR A 457 31.18 -32.20 -5.77
CA TYR A 457 31.13 -32.01 -4.31
C TYR A 457 32.46 -31.54 -3.69
N GLN A 458 33.62 -31.83 -4.32
CA GLN A 458 34.91 -31.34 -3.82
C GLN A 458 35.10 -29.85 -4.14
N ILE A 459 34.65 -29.38 -5.30
CA ILE A 459 34.66 -27.95 -5.65
C ILE A 459 33.62 -27.19 -4.82
N GLN A 460 32.45 -27.77 -4.56
CA GLN A 460 31.48 -27.20 -3.59
C GLN A 460 32.07 -27.06 -2.17
N LYS A 461 32.98 -27.96 -1.78
CA LYS A 461 33.65 -27.95 -0.46
C LYS A 461 34.77 -26.91 -0.37
N GLN A 462 35.56 -26.76 -1.45
CA GLN A 462 36.73 -25.89 -1.51
C GLN A 462 36.38 -24.45 -1.90
N CYS A 463 35.27 -24.26 -2.62
CA CYS A 463 34.87 -23.01 -3.26
C CYS A 463 33.41 -22.59 -2.95
N PRO A 464 32.96 -22.61 -1.67
CA PRO A 464 31.55 -22.40 -1.35
C PRO A 464 31.04 -20.98 -1.67
N HIS A 465 31.89 -19.95 -1.60
CA HIS A 465 31.50 -18.57 -1.97
C HIS A 465 31.39 -18.41 -3.49
N ARG A 466 32.34 -18.95 -4.27
CA ARG A 466 32.33 -18.98 -5.74
C ARG A 466 31.13 -19.73 -6.31
N CYS A 467 30.71 -20.79 -5.61
CA CYS A 467 29.51 -21.57 -5.90
C CYS A 467 28.22 -20.97 -5.29
N LYS A 468 28.30 -19.81 -4.62
CA LYS A 468 27.16 -19.06 -4.02
C LYS A 468 26.38 -19.84 -2.94
N LEU A 469 27.01 -20.84 -2.34
CA LEU A 469 26.43 -21.69 -1.28
C LEU A 469 26.36 -20.95 0.07
N CYS A 470 27.14 -19.87 0.22
CA CYS A 470 27.17 -19.01 1.40
C CYS A 470 26.10 -17.91 1.41
N SER A 471 25.32 -17.73 0.34
CA SER A 471 24.31 -16.64 0.23
C SER A 471 22.86 -17.12 0.41
N MET A 472 22.65 -18.25 1.08
CA MET A 472 21.31 -18.76 1.47
C MET A 472 21.22 -19.07 2.97
N GLN A 473 22.15 -18.54 3.77
CA GLN A 473 22.13 -18.54 5.25
C GLN A 473 21.51 -17.23 5.74
#